data_AF-A0A964R987-F1
#
_entry.id   AF-A0A964R987-F1
#
_cell.length_a   1.000
_cell.length_b   1.000
_cell.length_c   1.000
_cell.angle_alpha   90.00
_cell.angle_beta   90.00
_cell.angle_gamma   90.00
#
_symmetry.space_group_name_H-M   'P 1'
#
loop_
_entity.id
_entity.type
_entity.pdbx_description
1 polymer ?
#
loop_
_entity_poly.entity_id
_entity_poly.type
_entity_poly.pdbx_seq_one_letter_code
_entity_poly.pdbx_strand_id
1 'polypeptide(L)'
;MSEDAHDTVRKKVEALFTELAGERARMLDGSLFPAGITSTITASLSGPAASEEQVLQADTIAFHLTDWNADAAFIVALHLYPERFTPEEIEAGVGMLLSHVPSHVIAAARLAGHPVEDSLRENDTGP
;
A
#
# COMPACT_ATOMS: atom_id res chain seq x y z
N MET A 1 28.60 -6.61 -4.02
CA MET A 1 27.60 -6.35 -2.98
C MET A 1 26.35 -7.08 -3.43
N SER A 2 25.80 -7.97 -2.60
CA SER A 2 24.51 -8.60 -2.90
C SER A 2 23.48 -7.48 -3.11
N GLU A 3 22.66 -7.54 -4.16
CA GLU A 3 21.46 -6.70 -4.19
C GLU A 3 20.61 -7.03 -2.95
N ASP A 4 20.01 -6.01 -2.34
CA ASP A 4 19.05 -6.21 -1.24
C ASP A 4 17.82 -6.93 -1.81
N ALA A 5 17.30 -7.92 -1.08
CA ALA A 5 16.10 -8.65 -1.47
C ALA A 5 14.91 -7.69 -1.65
N HIS A 6 14.84 -6.61 -0.86
CA HIS A 6 13.83 -5.55 -1.01
C HIS A 6 13.92 -4.86 -2.37
N ASP A 7 15.13 -4.46 -2.79
CA ASP A 7 15.35 -3.79 -4.07
C ASP A 7 15.03 -4.73 -5.25
N THR A 8 15.33 -6.02 -5.08
CA THR A 8 15.05 -7.03 -6.09
C THR A 8 13.54 -7.24 -6.27
N VAL A 9 12.79 -7.32 -5.16
CA VAL A 9 11.31 -7.41 -5.17
C VAL A 9 10.71 -6.21 -5.90
N ARG A 10 11.11 -4.97 -5.56
CA ARG A 10 10.57 -3.76 -6.21
C ARG A 10 10.80 -3.78 -7.72
N LYS A 11 12.03 -4.09 -8.16
CA LYS A 11 12.37 -4.19 -9.59
C LYS A 11 11.55 -5.26 -10.32
N LYS A 12 11.32 -6.42 -9.69
CA LYS A 12 10.51 -7.50 -10.28
C LYS A 12 9.05 -7.12 -10.42
N VAL A 13 8.48 -6.50 -9.39
CA VAL A 13 7.11 -6.00 -9.40
C VAL A 13 6.94 -4.92 -10.48
N GLU A 14 7.87 -3.97 -10.57
CA GLU A 14 7.87 -2.95 -11.61
C GLU A 14 7.93 -3.56 -13.02
N ALA A 15 8.85 -4.50 -13.25
CA ALA A 15 8.99 -5.18 -14.53
C ALA A 15 7.70 -5.93 -14.91
N LEU A 16 7.11 -6.67 -13.96
CA LEU A 16 5.86 -7.38 -14.14
C LEU A 16 4.70 -6.47 -14.53
N PHE A 17 4.48 -5.38 -13.78
CA PHE A 17 3.41 -4.46 -14.11
C PHE A 17 3.70 -3.62 -15.36
N THR A 18 4.97 -3.39 -15.70
CA THR A 18 5.34 -2.76 -16.98
C THR A 18 4.97 -3.66 -18.15
N GLU A 19 5.18 -4.97 -18.04
CA GLU A 19 4.71 -5.96 -19.04
C GLU A 19 3.17 -5.93 -19.19
N LEU A 20 2.42 -5.78 -18.08
CA LEU A 20 0.95 -5.84 -18.08
C LEU A 20 0.25 -4.51 -18.43
N ALA A 21 0.78 -3.40 -17.97
CA ALA A 21 0.12 -2.08 -17.96
C ALA A 21 0.95 -0.98 -18.64
N GLY A 22 2.16 -1.30 -19.11
CA GLY A 22 3.06 -0.35 -19.77
C GLY A 22 3.45 0.80 -18.85
N GLU A 23 3.48 2.02 -19.39
CA GLU A 23 3.87 3.23 -18.67
C GLU A 23 3.05 3.50 -17.41
N ARG A 24 1.81 3.00 -17.32
CA ARG A 24 0.96 3.17 -16.12
C ARG A 24 1.55 2.50 -14.89
N ALA A 25 2.42 1.50 -15.06
CA ALA A 25 3.08 0.79 -13.97
C ALA A 25 3.99 1.69 -13.11
N ARG A 26 4.46 2.83 -13.64
CA ARG A 26 5.26 3.80 -12.85
C ARG A 26 4.50 4.33 -11.62
N MET A 27 3.17 4.26 -11.64
CA MET A 27 2.34 4.58 -10.47
C MET A 27 2.47 3.57 -9.32
N LEU A 28 3.25 2.49 -9.48
CA LEU A 28 3.44 1.42 -8.48
C LEU A 28 4.89 1.30 -8.00
N ASP A 29 5.82 2.13 -8.51
CA ASP A 29 7.26 2.00 -8.18
C ASP A 29 7.62 2.52 -6.77
N GLY A 30 6.69 3.22 -6.11
CA GLY A 30 6.88 3.80 -4.78
C GLY A 30 7.80 5.04 -4.73
N SER A 31 8.38 5.46 -5.85
CA SER A 31 9.21 6.66 -5.98
C SER A 31 8.40 7.92 -6.26
N LEU A 32 7.19 7.75 -6.81
CA LEU A 32 6.26 8.83 -7.11
C LEU A 32 5.12 8.86 -6.08
N PHE A 33 4.95 10.01 -5.42
CA PHE A 33 3.74 10.26 -4.66
C PHE A 33 2.53 10.30 -5.61
N PRO A 34 1.51 9.44 -5.43
CA PRO A 34 0.40 9.31 -6.37
C PRO A 34 -0.65 10.42 -6.21
N ALA A 35 -0.23 11.68 -6.29
CA ALA A 35 -1.03 12.88 -5.98
C ALA A 35 -2.39 12.92 -6.69
N GLY A 36 -2.46 12.44 -7.94
CA GLY A 36 -3.71 12.38 -8.70
C GLY A 36 -4.73 11.41 -8.10
N ILE A 37 -4.27 10.25 -7.61
CA ILE A 37 -5.13 9.28 -6.94
C ILE A 37 -5.52 9.78 -5.55
N THR A 38 -4.57 10.35 -4.80
CA THR A 38 -4.85 11.00 -3.52
C THR A 38 -5.95 12.05 -3.68
N SER A 39 -5.79 12.97 -4.63
CA SER A 39 -6.80 14.01 -4.94
C SER A 39 -8.16 13.44 -5.33
N THR A 40 -8.17 12.32 -6.07
CA THR A 40 -9.42 11.64 -6.47
C THR A 40 -10.16 11.08 -5.26
N ILE A 41 -9.45 10.45 -4.32
CA ILE A 41 -10.02 9.95 -3.07
C ILE A 41 -10.50 11.12 -2.20
N THR A 42 -9.68 12.16 -2.03
CA THR A 42 -10.02 13.37 -1.27
C THR A 42 -11.33 14.00 -1.76
N ALA A 43 -11.46 14.21 -3.07
CA ALA A 43 -12.66 14.78 -3.67
C ALA A 43 -13.89 13.87 -3.48
N SER A 44 -13.70 12.55 -3.52
CA SER A 44 -14.78 11.56 -3.35
C SER A 44 -15.30 11.51 -1.92
N LEU A 45 -14.42 11.63 -0.92
CA LEU A 45 -14.78 11.56 0.49
C LEU A 45 -15.33 12.88 1.05
N SER A 46 -14.85 14.03 0.56
CA SER A 46 -15.27 15.35 1.07
C SER A 46 -16.54 15.87 0.40
N GLY A 47 -16.70 15.68 -0.91
CA GLY A 47 -17.83 16.23 -1.66
C GLY A 47 -17.78 17.76 -1.83
N PRO A 48 -18.71 18.34 -2.61
CA PRO A 48 -18.60 19.72 -3.10
C PRO A 48 -18.89 20.81 -2.06
N ALA A 49 -19.44 20.45 -0.89
CA ALA A 49 -19.84 21.39 0.17
C ALA A 49 -19.07 21.19 1.48
N ALA A 50 -17.97 20.43 1.44
CA ALA A 50 -17.14 20.19 2.61
C ALA A 50 -16.49 21.47 3.14
N SER A 51 -16.35 21.55 4.46
CA SER A 51 -15.46 22.51 5.10
C SER A 51 -14.00 22.19 4.81
N GLU A 52 -13.10 23.16 5.01
CA GLU A 52 -11.65 22.94 4.89
C GLU A 52 -11.17 21.81 5.81
N GLU A 53 -11.72 21.69 7.01
CA GLU A 53 -11.42 20.60 7.96
C GLU A 53 -11.81 19.24 7.40
N GLN A 54 -13.00 19.13 6.79
CA GLN A 54 -13.46 17.89 6.16
C GLN A 54 -12.61 17.50 4.95
N VAL A 55 -12.18 18.49 4.14
CA VAL A 55 -11.26 18.26 3.03
C VAL A 55 -9.91 17.77 3.55
N LEU A 56 -9.36 18.40 4.58
CA LEU A 56 -8.07 18.00 5.17
C LEU A 56 -8.14 16.58 5.77
N GLN A 57 -9.24 16.24 6.45
CA GLN A 57 -9.45 14.89 6.98
C GLN A 57 -9.53 13.85 5.84
N ALA A 58 -10.27 14.15 4.77
CA ALA A 58 -10.36 13.30 3.59
C ALA A 58 -8.99 13.12 2.89
N ASP A 59 -8.19 14.18 2.81
CA ASP A 59 -6.85 14.15 2.23
C ASP A 59 -5.88 13.33 3.06
N THR A 60 -5.96 13.44 4.39
CA THR A 60 -5.15 12.62 5.29
C THR A 60 -5.50 11.13 5.17
N ILE A 61 -6.79 10.80 5.01
CA ILE A 61 -7.22 9.42 4.71
C ILE A 61 -6.64 8.97 3.37
N ALA A 62 -6.77 9.79 2.33
CA ALA A 62 -6.28 9.48 0.99
C ALA A 62 -4.77 9.22 0.97
N PHE A 63 -3.98 10.08 1.64
CA PHE A 63 -2.54 9.91 1.80
C PHE A 63 -2.21 8.53 2.36
N HIS A 64 -2.80 8.18 3.51
CA HIS A 64 -2.56 6.88 4.15
C HIS A 64 -2.95 5.69 3.26
N LEU A 65 -4.00 5.80 2.44
CA LEU A 65 -4.42 4.71 1.56
C LEU A 65 -3.59 4.58 0.28
N THR A 66 -2.83 5.60 -0.10
CA THR A 66 -2.08 5.60 -1.38
C THR A 66 -0.57 5.43 -1.22
N ASP A 67 -0.02 5.63 -0.03
CA ASP A 67 1.43 5.65 0.23
C ASP A 67 2.11 4.27 0.15
N TRP A 68 1.34 3.19 0.16
CA TRP A 68 1.80 1.79 0.11
C TRP A 68 1.40 1.08 -1.19
N ASN A 69 1.20 1.82 -2.27
CA ASN A 69 0.91 1.32 -3.62
C ASN A 69 1.91 0.26 -4.11
N ALA A 70 3.20 0.40 -3.80
CA ALA A 70 4.23 -0.58 -4.15
C ALA A 70 4.05 -1.91 -3.38
N ASP A 71 3.71 -1.85 -2.09
CA ASP A 71 3.42 -3.03 -1.28
C ASP A 71 2.15 -3.75 -1.76
N ALA A 72 1.12 -2.98 -2.13
CA ALA A 72 -0.09 -3.51 -2.76
C ALA A 72 0.22 -4.19 -4.10
N ALA A 73 1.10 -3.60 -4.91
CA ALA A 73 1.52 -4.20 -6.17
C ALA A 73 2.26 -5.52 -5.95
N PHE A 74 3.12 -5.61 -4.94
CA PHE A 74 3.82 -6.86 -4.61
C PHE A 74 2.83 -8.01 -4.35
N ILE A 75 1.83 -7.80 -3.48
CA ILE A 75 0.90 -8.90 -3.16
C ILE A 75 0.08 -9.32 -4.38
N VAL A 76 -0.31 -8.39 -5.25
CA VAL A 76 -1.00 -8.71 -6.51
C VAL A 76 -0.07 -9.46 -7.47
N ALA A 77 1.19 -9.05 -7.59
CA ALA A 77 2.18 -9.75 -8.42
C ALA A 77 2.38 -11.20 -7.95
N LEU A 78 2.41 -11.43 -6.64
CA LEU A 78 2.54 -12.77 -6.06
C LEU A 78 1.32 -13.66 -6.34
N HIS A 79 0.11 -13.09 -6.36
CA HIS A 79 -1.10 -13.84 -6.74
C HIS A 79 -1.11 -14.23 -8.23
N LEU A 80 -0.48 -13.43 -9.09
CA LEU A 80 -0.50 -13.63 -10.54
C LEU A 80 0.66 -14.51 -11.04
N TYR A 81 1.87 -14.34 -10.47
CA TYR A 81 3.11 -14.97 -10.94
C TYR A 81 4.01 -15.42 -9.78
N PRO A 82 3.52 -16.30 -8.89
CA PRO A 82 4.29 -16.73 -7.72
C PRO A 82 5.63 -17.38 -8.09
N GLU A 83 5.71 -18.04 -9.24
CA GLU A 83 6.91 -18.70 -9.75
C GLU A 83 8.05 -17.74 -10.14
N ARG A 84 7.80 -16.44 -10.25
CA ARG A 84 8.84 -15.42 -10.55
C ARG A 84 9.59 -14.94 -9.31
N PHE A 85 9.16 -15.34 -8.12
CA PHE A 85 9.75 -14.92 -6.85
C PHE A 85 10.47 -16.09 -6.16
N THR A 86 11.63 -15.81 -5.58
CA THR A 86 12.31 -16.77 -4.69
C THR A 86 11.69 -16.73 -3.29
N PRO A 87 11.89 -17.77 -2.46
CA PRO A 87 11.45 -17.73 -1.06
C PRO A 87 11.94 -16.49 -0.29
N GLU A 88 13.19 -16.08 -0.50
CA GLU A 88 13.80 -14.92 0.15
C GLU A 88 13.14 -13.60 -0.28
N GLU A 89 12.76 -13.48 -1.56
CA GLU A 89 12.03 -12.33 -2.08
C GLU A 89 10.60 -12.28 -1.54
N ILE A 90 9.94 -13.45 -1.38
CA ILE A 90 8.62 -13.53 -0.77
C ILE A 90 8.69 -13.07 0.69
N GLU A 91 9.67 -13.57 1.45
CA GLU A 91 9.90 -13.16 2.85
C GLU A 91 10.14 -11.65 2.96
N ALA A 92 11.03 -11.11 2.12
CA ALA A 92 11.31 -9.68 2.07
C ALA A 92 10.07 -8.84 1.73
N GLY A 93 9.30 -9.24 0.71
CA GLY A 93 8.07 -8.54 0.33
C GLY A 93 6.98 -8.59 1.40
N VAL A 94 6.83 -9.74 2.07
CA VAL A 94 5.91 -9.88 3.21
C VAL A 94 6.35 -8.99 4.38
N GLY A 95 7.66 -8.95 4.68
CA GLY A 95 8.21 -8.09 5.72
C GLY A 95 7.95 -6.58 5.46
N MET A 96 8.14 -6.13 4.22
CA MET A 96 7.80 -4.76 3.81
C MET A 96 6.31 -4.45 4.02
N LEU A 97 5.43 -5.33 3.52
CA LEU A 97 3.98 -5.17 3.66
C LEU A 97 3.56 -5.10 5.13
N LEU A 98 4.02 -6.04 5.97
CA LEU A 98 3.63 -6.12 7.38
C LEU A 98 4.19 -4.98 8.24
N SER A 99 5.33 -4.40 7.88
CA SER A 99 5.92 -3.27 8.60
C SER A 99 5.35 -1.91 8.19
N HIS A 100 4.86 -1.79 6.96
CA HIS A 100 4.38 -0.53 6.40
C HIS A 100 2.85 -0.41 6.45
N VAL A 101 2.14 -1.32 5.77
CA VAL A 101 0.69 -1.19 5.48
C VAL A 101 -0.19 -1.11 6.72
N PRO A 102 -0.03 -1.94 7.78
CA PRO A 102 -0.94 -1.91 8.93
C PRO A 102 -1.02 -0.54 9.60
N SER A 103 0.12 0.14 9.75
CA SER A 103 0.17 1.45 10.41
C SER A 103 -0.65 2.50 9.65
N HIS A 104 -0.55 2.51 8.31
CA HIS A 104 -1.29 3.41 7.44
C HIS A 104 -2.78 3.09 7.41
N VAL A 105 -3.15 1.80 7.31
CA VAL A 105 -4.55 1.38 7.30
C VAL A 105 -5.25 1.70 8.63
N ILE A 106 -4.58 1.47 9.77
CA ILE A 106 -5.12 1.83 11.09
C ILE A 106 -5.31 3.35 11.21
N ALA A 107 -4.34 4.14 10.73
CA ALA A 107 -4.45 5.60 10.75
C ALA A 107 -5.64 6.09 9.90
N ALA A 108 -5.79 5.59 8.67
CA ALA A 108 -6.93 5.89 7.81
C ALA A 108 -8.26 5.47 8.45
N ALA A 109 -8.34 4.28 9.03
CA ALA A 109 -9.55 3.76 9.67
C ALA A 109 -9.98 4.61 10.88
N ARG A 110 -9.02 5.04 11.72
CA ARG A 110 -9.28 5.97 12.84
C ARG A 110 -9.87 7.28 12.33
N LEU A 111 -9.27 7.86 11.29
CA LEU A 111 -9.75 9.11 10.69
C LEU A 111 -11.12 8.97 10.05
N ALA A 112 -11.42 7.80 9.47
CA ALA A 112 -12.74 7.50 8.89
C ALA A 112 -13.81 7.14 9.95
N GLY A 113 -13.46 7.12 11.24
CA GLY A 113 -14.39 6.76 12.31
C GLY A 113 -14.72 5.27 12.39
N HIS A 114 -13.92 4.41 11.76
CA HIS A 114 -14.06 2.97 11.88
C HIS A 114 -13.45 2.46 13.20
N PRO A 115 -14.04 1.42 13.82
CA PRO A 115 -13.42 0.78 14.97
C PRO A 115 -12.09 0.16 14.54
N VAL A 116 -11.04 0.42 15.33
CA VAL A 116 -9.69 -0.12 15.12
C VAL A 116 -9.25 -0.99 16.30
N GLU A 117 -10.22 -1.53 17.04
CA GLU A 117 -9.94 -2.57 18.03
C GLU A 117 -9.15 -3.67 17.34
N ASP A 118 -8.05 -4.05 18.01
CA ASP A 118 -6.93 -4.78 17.46
C ASP A 118 -7.36 -6.12 16.84
N SER A 119 -7.55 -6.15 15.52
CA SER A 119 -7.83 -7.38 14.77
C SER A 119 -6.63 -8.33 14.72
N LEU A 120 -5.47 -7.89 15.21
CA LEU A 120 -4.25 -8.69 15.36
C LEU A 120 -3.95 -9.05 16.82
N ARG A 121 -4.86 -8.73 17.76
CA ARG A 121 -4.71 -9.14 19.14
C ARG A 121 -4.87 -10.64 19.20
N GLU A 122 -3.75 -11.35 19.22
CA GLU A 122 -3.69 -12.67 19.81
C GLU A 122 -4.31 -12.53 21.20
N ASN A 123 -5.46 -13.19 21.40
CA ASN A 123 -5.65 -13.78 22.71
C ASN A 123 -4.43 -14.67 22.89
N ASP A 124 -3.50 -14.18 23.71
CA ASP A 124 -2.27 -14.82 24.16
C ASP A 124 -2.64 -16.06 25.02
N THR A 125 -3.36 -16.97 24.37
CA THR A 125 -3.85 -18.26 24.84
C THR A 125 -3.71 -19.24 23.68
N GLY A 126 -2.50 -19.30 23.11
CA GLY A 126 -2.04 -20.52 22.47
C GLY A 126 -1.67 -21.57 23.53
N PRO A 127 -1.83 -22.88 23.25
CA PRO A 127 -1.56 -23.97 24.18
C PRO A 127 -0.09 -24.11 24.59
#